data_AF-A0A968WAD1-F1
#
_entry.id   AF-A0A968WAD1-F1
#
_cell.length_a   1.000
_cell.length_b   1.000
_cell.length_c   1.000
_cell.angle_alpha   90.00
_cell.angle_beta   90.00
_cell.angle_gamma   90.00
#
_symmetry.space_group_name_H-M   'P 1'
#
loop_
_entity.id
_entity.type
_entity.pdbx_description
1 polymer ?
#
loop_
_entity_poly.entity_id
_entity_poly.type
_entity_poly.pdbx_seq_one_letter_code
_entity_poly.pdbx_strand_id
1 'polypeptide(L)'
;MAEENFMSVAFQSNRPLIIEKFSKFLDEQLPKTVFRGKGIIWYQGSKLRHIFQLSGKRCNFQRDEWTTLPCNQLVFIGQNLDAVKIKSQLEECLDII
;
A
#
# COMPACT_ATOMS: atom_id res chain seq x y z
N MET A 1 -16.35 5.52 27.53
CA MET A 1 -15.25 5.94 26.65
C MET A 1 -15.21 4.94 25.52
N ALA A 2 -15.54 5.33 24.29
CA ALA A 2 -15.46 4.42 23.16
C ALA A 2 -13.98 4.21 22.85
N GLU A 3 -13.47 2.99 23.05
CA GLU A 3 -12.16 2.63 22.51
C GLU A 3 -12.26 2.75 21.00
N GLU A 4 -11.56 3.73 20.40
CA GLU A 4 -11.43 3.81 18.95
C GLU A 4 -10.63 2.58 18.49
N ASN A 5 -11.35 1.51 18.15
CA ASN A 5 -10.75 0.23 17.77
C ASN A 5 -10.16 0.35 16.36
N PHE A 6 -8.94 0.87 16.29
CA PHE A 6 -8.17 0.96 15.06
C PHE A 6 -7.65 -0.42 14.66
N MET A 7 -7.81 -0.76 13.39
CA MET A 7 -7.27 -1.97 12.77
C MET A 7 -6.11 -1.62 11.85
N SER A 8 -5.17 -2.55 11.69
CA SER A 8 -4.11 -2.44 10.69
C SER A 8 -4.12 -3.63 9.74
N VAL A 9 -3.86 -3.37 8.47
CA VAL A 9 -3.73 -4.39 7.42
C VAL A 9 -2.34 -4.25 6.82
N ALA A 10 -1.50 -5.26 7.07
CA ALA A 10 -0.16 -5.35 6.50
C ALA A 10 -0.17 -6.22 5.24
N PHE A 11 0.67 -5.86 4.27
CA PHE A 11 0.86 -6.59 3.02
C PHE A 11 2.35 -6.59 2.65
N GLN A 12 2.83 -7.75 2.17
CA GLN A 12 4.19 -7.92 1.70
C GLN A 12 4.20 -8.75 0.42
N SER A 13 5.12 -8.46 -0.49
CA SER A 13 5.26 -9.22 -1.74
C SER A 13 6.66 -9.07 -2.33
N ASN A 14 7.18 -10.18 -2.87
CA ASN A 14 8.44 -10.22 -3.64
C ASN A 14 8.19 -10.16 -5.16
N ARG A 15 7.05 -9.61 -5.59
CA ARG A 15 6.72 -9.30 -6.99
C ARG A 15 6.47 -7.81 -7.14
N PRO A 16 6.89 -7.14 -8.23
CA PRO A 16 6.65 -5.72 -8.41
C PRO A 16 5.14 -5.41 -8.56
N LEU A 17 4.76 -4.21 -8.16
CA LEU A 17 3.44 -3.65 -8.41
C LEU A 17 3.41 -2.94 -9.78
N ILE A 18 2.27 -3.02 -10.46
CA ILE A 18 1.95 -2.20 -11.63
C ILE A 18 1.46 -0.85 -11.12
N ILE A 19 2.11 0.24 -11.56
CA ILE A 19 1.86 1.58 -11.03
C ILE A 19 0.43 2.03 -11.26
N GLU A 20 -0.14 1.78 -12.45
CA GLU A 20 -1.50 2.17 -12.80
C GLU A 20 -2.54 1.44 -11.93
N LYS A 21 -2.32 0.16 -11.66
CA LYS A 21 -3.21 -0.63 -10.81
C LYS A 21 -3.17 -0.16 -9.36
N PHE A 22 -1.98 0.13 -8.84
CA PHE A 22 -1.84 0.61 -7.46
C PHE A 22 -2.42 2.03 -7.29
N SER A 23 -2.23 2.93 -8.27
CA SER A 23 -2.90 4.24 -8.28
C SER A 23 -4.42 4.09 -8.26
N LYS A 24 -4.98 3.23 -9.11
CA LYS A 24 -6.42 2.93 -9.12
C LYS A 24 -6.89 2.36 -7.78
N PHE A 25 -6.12 1.48 -7.17
CA PHE A 25 -6.42 0.95 -5.83
C PHE A 25 -6.55 2.08 -4.81
N LEU A 26 -5.58 3.01 -4.77
CA LEU A 26 -5.60 4.13 -3.83
C LEU A 26 -6.79 5.08 -4.04
N ASP A 27 -7.14 5.36 -5.30
CA ASP A 27 -8.15 6.36 -5.63
C ASP A 27 -9.59 5.82 -5.54
N GLU A 28 -9.81 4.56 -5.96
CA GLU A 28 -11.15 4.00 -6.15
C GLU A 28 -11.51 2.89 -5.16
N GLN A 29 -10.52 2.12 -4.69
CA GLN A 29 -10.77 0.86 -3.97
C GLN A 29 -10.43 0.94 -2.48
N LEU A 30 -9.45 1.75 -2.11
CA LEU A 30 -9.02 1.91 -0.73
C LEU A 30 -10.18 2.46 0.11
N PRO A 31 -10.60 1.76 1.19
CA PRO A 31 -11.71 2.23 2.00
C PRO A 31 -11.43 3.61 2.61
N LYS A 32 -12.42 4.51 2.57
CA LYS A 32 -12.33 5.86 3.16
C LYS A 32 -12.11 5.86 4.68
N THR A 33 -12.33 4.71 5.34
CA THR A 33 -12.04 4.50 6.75
C THR A 33 -10.55 4.25 7.03
N VAL A 34 -9.72 4.08 6.00
CA VAL A 34 -8.27 4.15 6.09
C VAL A 34 -7.85 5.63 6.16
N PHE A 35 -7.21 6.01 7.26
CA PHE A 35 -6.74 7.39 7.47
C PHE A 35 -5.22 7.48 7.55
N ARG A 36 -4.51 6.35 7.59
CA ARG A 36 -3.05 6.33 7.56
C ARG A 36 -2.56 5.13 6.76
N GLY A 37 -1.51 5.33 5.99
CA GLY A 37 -0.81 4.27 5.28
C GLY A 37 0.67 4.57 5.18
N LYS A 38 1.50 3.53 5.16
CA LYS A 38 2.94 3.64 4.92
C LYS A 38 3.41 2.45 4.11
N GLY A 39 4.46 2.64 3.34
CA GLY A 39 5.16 1.49 2.78
C GLY A 39 6.38 1.80 1.95
N ILE A 40 7.06 0.71 1.62
CA ILE A 40 8.09 0.63 0.61
C ILE A 40 7.50 -0.12 -0.57
N ILE A 41 7.52 0.50 -1.74
CA ILE A 41 6.93 -0.04 -2.96
C ILE A 41 8.02 -0.31 -3.99
N TRP A 42 7.93 -1.49 -4.60
CA TRP A 42 8.66 -1.87 -5.78
C TRP A 42 7.72 -1.82 -7.00
N TYR A 43 7.91 -0.84 -7.88
CA TYR A 43 7.17 -0.76 -9.14
C TYR A 43 7.87 -1.49 -10.27
N GLN A 44 7.08 -2.09 -11.16
CA GLN A 44 7.55 -2.71 -12.39
C GLN A 44 8.38 -1.70 -13.22
N GLY A 45 9.54 -2.12 -13.70
CA GLY A 45 10.45 -1.27 -14.48
C GLY A 45 11.26 -0.24 -13.68
N SER A 46 11.00 -0.07 -12.37
CA SER A 46 11.78 0.86 -11.54
C SER A 46 12.98 0.19 -10.87
N LYS A 47 14.13 0.88 -10.93
CA LYS A 47 15.33 0.53 -10.15
C LYS A 47 15.35 1.14 -8.75
N LEU A 48 14.40 2.01 -8.42
CA LEU A 48 14.32 2.71 -7.13
C LEU A 48 13.16 2.18 -6.29
N ARG A 49 13.31 2.25 -4.97
CA ARG A 49 12.18 2.05 -4.06
C ARG A 49 11.35 3.31 -3.97
N HIS A 50 10.04 3.14 -3.74
CA HIS A 50 9.13 4.26 -3.53
C HIS A 50 8.60 4.21 -2.11
N ILE A 51 8.95 5.21 -1.31
CA ILE A 51 8.47 5.40 0.05
C ILE A 51 7.10 6.07 -0.04
N PHE A 52 6.06 5.29 0.24
CA PHE A 52 4.66 5.69 0.26
C PHE A 52 4.26 6.16 1.67
N GLN A 53 3.58 7.30 1.74
CA GLN A 53 2.97 7.81 2.96
C GLN A 53 1.59 8.37 2.67
N LEU A 54 0.58 7.89 3.40
CA LEU A 54 -0.79 8.35 3.38
C LEU A 54 -1.15 8.88 4.78
N SER A 55 -1.71 10.08 4.84
CA SER A 55 -2.26 10.69 6.06
C SER A 55 -3.53 11.48 5.73
N GLY A 56 -4.67 11.03 6.26
CA GLY A 56 -5.99 11.49 5.87
C GLY A 56 -6.22 11.29 4.36
N LYS A 57 -6.46 12.39 3.65
CA LYS A 57 -6.66 12.39 2.18
C LYS A 57 -5.38 12.67 1.38
N ARG A 58 -4.25 12.89 2.06
CA ARG A 58 -3.00 13.28 1.39
C ARG A 58 -2.09 12.07 1.25
N CYS A 59 -1.70 11.80 0.02
CA CYS A 59 -0.72 10.77 -0.33
C CYS A 59 0.55 11.43 -0.85
N ASN A 60 1.70 10.90 -0.47
CA ASN A 60 3.01 11.32 -0.97
C ASN A 60 3.88 10.09 -1.30
N PHE A 61 4.74 10.26 -2.31
CA PHE A 61 5.71 9.27 -2.74
C PHE A 61 7.09 9.92 -2.83
N GLN A 62 8.08 9.31 -2.19
CA GLN A 62 9.48 9.68 -2.32
C GLN A 62 10.25 8.52 -2.95
N ARG A 63 11.15 8.83 -3.88
CA ARG A 63 12.05 7.84 -4.47
C ARG A 63 13.35 7.78 -3.69
N ASP A 64 13.89 6.57 -3.57
CA ASP A 64 15.15 6.33 -2.88
C ASP A 64 15.84 5.08 -3.45
N GLU A 65 17.12 4.92 -3.16
CA GLU A 65 17.87 3.74 -3.55
C GLU A 65 17.51 2.52 -2.67
N TRP A 66 17.63 1.33 -3.25
CA TRP A 66 17.48 0.10 -2.49
C TRP A 66 18.71 -0.13 -1.61
N THR A 67 18.48 -0.35 -0.32
CA THR A 67 19.51 -0.81 0.63
C THR A 67 19.44 -2.32 0.88
N THR A 68 18.45 -2.99 0.28
CA THR A 68 18.10 -4.42 0.44
C THR A 68 17.59 -4.95 -0.90
N LEU A 69 17.22 -6.24 -0.97
CA LEU A 69 16.55 -6.78 -2.16
C LEU A 69 15.16 -6.13 -2.36
N PRO A 70 14.75 -5.86 -3.61
CA PRO A 70 13.45 -5.27 -3.90
C PRO A 70 12.28 -6.09 -3.34
N CYS A 71 11.42 -5.44 -2.56
CA CYS A 71 10.20 -6.03 -2.03
C CYS A 71 9.16 -4.93 -1.73
N ASN A 72 7.89 -5.32 -1.71
CA ASN A 72 6.80 -4.48 -1.23
C ASN A 72 6.57 -4.72 0.25
N GLN A 73 6.40 -3.65 1.01
CA GLN A 73 5.97 -3.67 2.41
C GLN A 73 5.00 -2.52 2.61
N LEU A 74 3.73 -2.83 2.86
CA LEU A 74 2.66 -1.85 3.01
C LEU A 74 1.92 -2.11 4.32
N VAL A 75 1.48 -1.03 4.96
CA VAL A 75 0.54 -1.08 6.08
C VAL A 75 -0.51 0.01 5.91
N PHE A 76 -1.77 -0.34 6.11
CA PHE A 76 -2.91 0.57 6.13
C PHE A 76 -3.58 0.51 7.50
N ILE A 77 -3.95 1.66 8.07
CA ILE A 77 -4.56 1.80 9.39
C ILE A 77 -5.88 2.55 9.24
N GLY A 78 -6.92 2.00 9.85
CA GLY A 78 -8.29 2.48 9.71
C GLY A 78 -9.25 1.85 10.70
N GLN A 79 -10.54 2.05 10.48
CA GLN A 79 -11.62 1.44 11.25
C GLN A 79 -12.47 0.54 10.34
N ASN A 80 -13.01 -0.56 10.90
CA ASN A 80 -13.89 -1.50 10.18
C ASN A 80 -13.31 -1.96 8.83
N LEU A 81 -12.02 -2.32 8.83
CA LEU A 81 -11.31 -2.69 7.61
C LEU A 81 -11.57 -4.17 7.26
N ASP A 82 -11.93 -4.42 6.00
CA ASP A 82 -11.92 -5.77 5.43
C ASP A 82 -10.50 -6.10 4.98
N ALA A 83 -9.75 -6.77 5.87
CA ALA A 83 -8.34 -7.10 5.62
C ALA A 83 -8.16 -8.06 4.44
N VAL A 84 -9.12 -8.97 4.20
CA VAL A 84 -9.07 -9.95 3.11
C VAL A 84 -9.24 -9.23 1.78
N LYS A 85 -10.24 -8.35 1.68
CA LYS A 85 -10.48 -7.55 0.48
C LYS A 85 -9.31 -6.64 0.14
N ILE A 86 -8.77 -5.92 1.12
CA ILE A 86 -7.62 -5.02 0.90
C ILE A 86 -6.41 -5.83 0.38
N LYS A 87 -6.11 -6.99 0.98
CA LYS A 87 -5.01 -7.83 0.53
C LYS A 87 -5.24 -8.36 -0.90
N SER A 88 -6.44 -8.85 -1.21
CA SER A 88 -6.79 -9.32 -2.56
C SER A 88 -6.60 -8.21 -3.60
N GLN A 89 -7.04 -6.99 -3.32
CA GLN A 89 -6.88 -5.85 -4.23
C GLN A 89 -5.40 -5.46 -4.42
N LEU A 90 -4.58 -5.56 -3.37
CA LEU A 90 -3.13 -5.37 -3.49
C LEU A 90 -2.46 -6.50 -4.29
N GLU A 91 -2.95 -7.73 -4.19
CA GLU A 91 -2.48 -8.85 -5.00
C GLU A 91 -2.82 -8.66 -6.49
N GLU A 92 -4.00 -8.13 -6.81
CA GLU A 92 -4.39 -7.79 -8.18
C GLU A 92 -3.49 -6.71 -8.81
N CYS A 93 -2.87 -5.87 -7.99
CA CYS A 93 -1.91 -4.86 -8.40
C CYS A 93 -0.53 -5.43 -8.77
N LEU A 94 -0.25 -6.70 -8.45
CA LEU A 94 1.03 -7.32 -8.78
C LEU A 94 1.15 -7.56 -10.29
N ASP A 95 2.39 -7.50 -10.76
CA ASP A 95 2.73 -7.88 -12.13
C ASP A 95 2.51 -9.39 -12.35
N ILE A 96 1.97 -9.73 -13.51
CA ILE A 96 1.78 -11.13 -13.94
C ILE A 96 3.07 -11.48 -14.68
N ILE A 97 3.97 -12.16 -13.97
CA ILE A 97 5.21 -12.69 -14.53
C ILE A 97 4.90 -13.86 -15.45
#